data_AF-A0A953ZDF0-F1
#
_entry.id   AF-A0A953ZDF0-F1
#
_cell.length_a   1.000
_cell.length_b   1.000
_cell.length_c   1.000
_cell.angle_alpha   90.00
_cell.angle_beta   90.00
_cell.angle_gamma   90.00
#
_symmetry.space_group_name_H-M   'P 1'
#
loop_
_entity.id
_entity.type
_entity.pdbx_description
1 polymer ?
#
loop_
_entity_poly.entity_id
_entity_poly.type
_entity_poly.pdbx_seq_one_letter_code
_entity_poly.pdbx_strand_id
1 'polypeptide(L)' 'MTDYDTYQHPLVGRYAAKEMRQLFGQQKRIGLWRRLWIALAESEQELGLEQITDEALTQMRAEVDNI' A
#
# COMPACT_ATOMS: atom_id res chain seq x y z
N MET A 1 -20.17 4.65 17.23
CA MET A 1 -20.42 3.58 18.22
C MET A 1 -19.14 2.80 18.35
N THR A 2 -18.54 2.71 19.53
CA THR A 2 -17.36 1.85 19.74
C THR A 2 -17.89 0.42 19.86
N ASP A 3 -17.51 -0.44 18.93
CA ASP A 3 -17.83 -1.87 19.00
C ASP A 3 -16.99 -2.50 20.13
N TYR A 4 -17.67 -3.03 21.15
CA TYR A 4 -17.06 -3.69 22.31
C TYR A 4 -17.06 -5.22 22.20
N ASP A 5 -17.75 -5.77 21.20
CA ASP A 5 -17.84 -7.22 20.99
C ASP A 5 -16.65 -7.76 20.18
N THR A 6 -15.94 -6.88 19.47
CA THR A 6 -14.69 -7.21 18.74
C THR A 6 -13.44 -6.78 19.49
N TYR A 7 -12.40 -7.61 19.45
CA TYR A 7 -11.11 -7.29 20.05
C TYR A 7 -10.50 -6.03 19.41
N GLN A 8 -10.19 -5.05 20.24
CA GLN A 8 -9.45 -3.84 19.83
C GLN A 8 -8.14 -3.74 20.59
N HIS A 9 -7.04 -3.55 19.85
CA HIS A 9 -5.74 -3.36 20.47
C HIS A 9 -5.68 -1.96 21.14
N PRO A 10 -5.36 -1.86 22.45
CA PRO A 10 -5.44 -0.59 23.18
C PRO A 10 -4.45 0.47 22.65
N LEU A 11 -3.31 0.05 22.10
CA LEU A 11 -2.41 0.99 21.40
C LEU A 11 -3.11 1.66 20.22
N VAL A 12 -3.96 0.97 19.47
CA VAL A 12 -4.66 1.55 18.32
C VAL A 12 -5.87 2.38 18.78
N GLY A 13 -6.67 1.88 19.73
CA GLY A 13 -7.89 2.56 20.16
C GLY A 13 -7.68 3.75 21.11
N ARG A 14 -6.62 3.74 21.93
CA ARG A 14 -6.49 4.67 23.06
C ARG A 14 -5.17 5.46 23.10
N TYR A 15 -4.05 4.85 22.75
CA TYR A 15 -2.74 5.43 23.09
C TYR A 15 -1.94 5.99 21.92
N ALA A 16 -1.95 5.35 20.74
CA ALA A 16 -1.13 5.78 19.61
C ALA A 16 -1.70 7.02 18.93
N ALA A 17 -0.82 7.91 18.49
CA ALA A 17 -1.17 9.06 17.66
C ALA A 17 -1.82 8.63 16.32
N LYS A 18 -2.63 9.52 15.73
CA LYS A 18 -3.36 9.23 14.48
C LYS A 18 -2.41 8.87 13.35
N GLU A 19 -1.30 9.57 13.26
CA GLU A 19 -0.24 9.42 12.26
C GLU A 19 0.39 8.03 12.35
N MET A 20 0.68 7.54 13.55
CA MET A 20 1.23 6.19 13.76
C MET A 20 0.24 5.10 13.39
N ARG A 21 -1.04 5.29 13.71
CA ARG A 21 -2.09 4.34 13.32
C ARG A 21 -2.27 4.26 11.81
N GLN A 22 -2.18 5.39 11.13
CA GLN A 22 -2.23 5.44 9.67
C GLN A 22 -0.98 4.79 9.05
N LEU A 23 0.20 5.10 9.57
CA LEU A 23 1.48 4.55 9.09
C LEU A 23 1.51 3.02 9.14
N PHE A 24 1.05 2.43 10.25
CA PHE A 24 0.95 0.98 10.42
C PHE A 24 -0.40 0.39 9.98
N GLY A 25 -1.26 1.19 9.37
CA GLY A 25 -2.55 0.75 8.86
C GLY A 25 -2.43 -0.12 7.61
N GLN A 26 -3.46 -0.94 7.36
CA GLN A 26 -3.47 -1.84 6.19
C GLN A 26 -3.34 -1.09 4.87
N GLN A 27 -4.02 0.06 4.71
CA GLN A 27 -3.96 0.86 3.50
C GLN A 27 -2.53 1.32 3.18
N LYS A 28 -1.77 1.77 4.18
CA LYS A 28 -0.36 2.15 3.98
C LYS A 28 0.52 0.95 3.63
N ARG A 29 0.33 -0.19 4.30
CA ARG A 29 1.08 -1.42 4.00
C ARG A 29 0.83 -1.90 2.57
N ILE A 30 -0.43 -2.01 2.15
CA ILE A 30 -0.80 -2.50 0.81
C ILE A 30 -0.36 -1.51 -0.27
N GLY A 31 -0.57 -0.21 -0.05
CA GLY A 31 -0.10 0.82 -0.97
C GLY A 31 1.44 0.83 -1.09
N LEU A 32 2.17 0.55 0.00
CA LEU A 32 3.62 0.41 -0.06
C LEU A 32 4.04 -0.79 -0.92
N TRP A 33 3.36 -1.94 -0.79
CA TRP A 33 3.62 -3.09 -1.65
C TRP A 33 3.37 -2.79 -3.13
N ARG A 34 2.27 -2.10 -3.47
CA ARG A 34 2.01 -1.69 -4.86
C ARG A 34 3.09 -0.76 -5.43
N ARG A 35 3.59 0.19 -4.63
CA ARG A 35 4.72 1.05 -5.02
C ARG A 35 6.00 0.24 -5.26
N LEU A 36 6.27 -0.77 -4.42
CA LEU A 36 7.41 -1.66 -4.61
C LEU A 36 7.29 -2.51 -5.88
N TRP A 37 6.07 -2.99 -6.20
CA TRP A 37 5.84 -3.69 -7.47
C TRP A 37 6.04 -2.80 -8.69
N ILE A 38 5.60 -1.53 -8.62
CA ILE A 38 5.86 -0.56 -9.69
C ILE A 38 7.37 -0.35 -9.86
N ALA A 39 8.11 -0.10 -8.77
CA ALA A 39 9.56 0.10 -8.82
C ALA A 39 10.30 -1.13 -9.36
N LEU A 40 9.83 -2.34 -9.00
CA LEU A 40 10.35 -3.59 -9.54
C LEU A 40 10.11 -3.68 -11.06
N ALA A 41 8.87 -3.45 -11.51
CA ALA A 41 8.51 -3.51 -12.91
C ALA A 41 9.26 -2.46 -13.76
N GLU A 42 9.42 -1.24 -13.24
CA GLU A 42 10.25 -0.19 -13.87
C GLU A 42 11.70 -0.65 -14.03
N SER A 43 12.29 -1.23 -12.98
CA SER A 43 13.67 -1.74 -13.03
C SER A 43 13.81 -2.91 -14.02
N GLU A 44 12.83 -3.81 -14.06
CA GLU A 44 12.76 -4.95 -14.98
C GLU A 44 12.66 -4.48 -16.44
N GLN A 45 11.84 -3.46 -16.72
CA GLN A 45 11.73 -2.84 -18.04
C GLN A 45 13.04 -2.22 -18.49
N GLU A 46 13.72 -1.46 -17.62
CA GLU A 46 15.04 -0.87 -17.90
C GLU A 46 16.11 -1.92 -18.21
N LEU A 47 15.99 -3.11 -17.61
CA LEU A 47 16.87 -4.26 -17.89
C LEU A 47 16.51 -5.01 -19.19
N GLY A 48 15.49 -4.59 -19.92
CA GLY A 48 15.12 -5.12 -21.23
C GLY A 48 14.07 -6.23 -21.21
N LEU A 49 13.29 -6.37 -20.13
CA LEU A 49 12.14 -7.28 -20.12
C LEU A 49 10.97 -6.69 -20.91
N GLU A 50 10.83 -7.10 -22.18
CA GLU A 50 9.80 -6.63 -23.11
C GLU A 50 8.35 -6.92 -22.67
N GLN A 51 8.15 -7.81 -21.68
CA GLN A 51 6.83 -8.13 -21.13
C GLN A 51 6.25 -6.99 -20.28
N ILE A 52 7.09 -6.07 -19.78
CA ILE A 52 6.66 -4.90 -19.03
C ILE A 52 6.42 -3.74 -20.00
N THR A 53 5.15 -3.45 -20.30
CA THR A 53 4.79 -2.36 -21.21
C THR A 53 4.59 -1.04 -20.46
N ASP A 54 4.83 0.08 -21.16
CA ASP A 54 4.56 1.43 -20.62
C ASP A 54 3.09 1.62 -20.25
N GLU A 55 2.19 0.97 -20.98
CA GLU A 55 0.76 0.98 -20.69
C GLU A 55 0.46 0.27 -19.35
N ALA A 56 1.06 -0.90 -19.12
CA ALA A 56 0.90 -1.63 -17.87
C ALA A 56 1.43 -0.82 -16.68
N LEU A 57 2.62 -0.20 -16.81
CA LEU A 57 3.17 0.68 -15.77
C LEU A 57 2.28 1.89 -15.50
N THR A 58 1.70 2.49 -16.54
CA THR A 58 0.77 3.62 -16.42
C THR A 58 -0.49 3.22 -15.64
N GLN A 59 -1.08 2.07 -15.97
CA GLN A 59 -2.25 1.54 -15.26
C GLN A 59 -1.91 1.23 -13.79
N MET A 60 -0.77 0.61 -13.51
CA MET A 60 -0.34 0.32 -12.13
C MET A 60 -0.18 1.59 -11.29
N ARG A 61 0.41 2.66 -11.86
CA ARG A 61 0.56 3.95 -11.18
C ARG A 61 -0.79 4.63 -10.91
N ALA A 62 -1.74 4.54 -11.83
CA ALA A 62 -3.07 5.11 -11.66
C ALA A 62 -3.85 4.45 -10.52
N GLU A 63 -3.68 3.13 -10.34
CA GLU A 63 -4.41 2.32 -9.37
C GLU A 63 -3.64 2.08 -8.05
N VAL A 64 -2.51 2.76 -7.82
CA VAL A 64 -1.59 2.44 -6.70
C VAL A 64 -2.23 2.55 -5.32
N ASP A 65 -3.17 3.49 -5.12
CA ASP A 65 -3.86 3.73 -3.85
C ASP A 65 -5.35 3.33 -3.88
N ASN A 66 -5.85 2.75 -4.98
CA ASN A 66 -7.21 2.22 -5.09
C ASN A 66 -7.30 0.78 -4.52
N ILE A 67 -7.40 0.69 -3.19
CA ILE A 67 -7.32 -0.55 -2.41
C ILE A 67 -8.67 -0.94 -1.82
#